data_AF-A0A231HL40-F1
#
_entry.id   AF-A0A231HL40-F1
#
_cell.length_a   1.000
_cell.length_b   1.000
_cell.length_c   1.000
_cell.angle_alpha   90.00
_cell.angle_beta   90.00
_cell.angle_gamma   90.00
#
_symmetry.space_group_name_H-M   'P 1'
#
loop_
_entity.id
_entity.type
_entity.pdbx_description
1 polymer ?
#
loop_
_entity_poly.entity_id
_entity_poly.type
_entity_poly.pdbx_seq_one_letter_code
_entity_poly.pdbx_strand_id
1 'polypeptide(L)'
;MSTDKDTKDNSTEKMGGLTADTTTYVKLVIGAFILALSAYGIWFGVMQGFSLSKDPAYWAQFGDYLGGTIGPIVGLATIVLLVITLNLQRTELREQREHLAQSAKELAEQNQILMKQSFEQSFFTWLGQYQKTLDQISFSGGTTIHSPEPTLVPHGKVLTSTHALKRMAQVLGTQGCNLCINDALRSTPNPHTEPHRTNLKNIFISSWLAIYHSDLGSLRVGLRTLYGLVRWIDQHELLSEKDKKHYISIIKARLTEAEALILYANGLTEDGAKFGELLSKYSMLTALDPQQYEILRYLPLNEPQAL
;
A
#
# COMPACT_ATOMS: atom_id res chain seq x y z
N MET A 1 -7.12 17.01 -12.38
CA MET A 1 -8.26 17.93 -12.59
C MET A 1 -7.95 18.83 -13.77
N SER A 2 -8.05 18.30 -15.00
CA SER A 2 -8.06 19.02 -16.29
C SER A 2 -7.79 17.97 -17.36
N THR A 3 -8.85 17.44 -17.99
CA THR A 3 -8.82 16.72 -19.29
C THR A 3 -10.21 16.23 -19.73
N ASP A 4 -11.23 16.22 -18.86
CA ASP A 4 -12.53 15.58 -19.15
C ASP A 4 -13.65 16.54 -19.63
N LYS A 5 -13.31 17.79 -19.97
CA LYS A 5 -14.31 18.77 -20.48
C LYS A 5 -14.34 18.90 -22.01
N ASP A 6 -13.23 18.65 -22.69
CA ASP A 6 -13.13 18.87 -24.15
C ASP A 6 -13.63 17.69 -25.00
N THR A 7 -13.73 16.49 -24.41
CA THR A 7 -14.23 15.29 -25.09
C THR A 7 -15.76 15.22 -25.16
N LYS A 8 -16.47 15.78 -24.17
CA LYS A 8 -17.94 15.77 -24.16
C LYS A 8 -18.53 16.75 -25.18
N ASP A 9 -17.94 17.93 -25.33
CA ASP A 9 -18.48 18.99 -26.20
C ASP A 9 -18.44 18.61 -27.70
N ASN A 10 -17.30 18.05 -28.14
CA ASN A 10 -17.10 17.61 -29.53
C ASN A 10 -17.98 16.40 -29.93
N SER A 11 -18.40 15.59 -28.94
CA SER A 11 -19.29 14.44 -29.17
C SER A 11 -20.77 14.85 -29.29
N THR A 12 -21.22 15.85 -28.52
CA THR A 12 -22.56 16.41 -28.61
C THR A 12 -22.76 17.26 -29.88
N GLU A 13 -21.73 17.97 -30.33
CA GLU A 13 -21.76 18.75 -31.57
C GLU A 13 -21.79 17.86 -32.82
N LYS A 14 -21.01 16.76 -32.83
CA LYS A 14 -21.05 15.75 -33.91
C LYS A 14 -22.36 14.96 -33.98
N MET A 15 -22.99 14.65 -32.83
CA MET A 15 -24.32 14.04 -32.82
C MET A 15 -25.42 14.99 -33.31
N GLY A 16 -25.33 16.29 -33.00
CA GLY A 16 -26.22 17.32 -33.54
C GLY A 16 -26.13 17.45 -35.07
N GLY A 17 -24.92 17.41 -35.63
CA GLY A 17 -24.71 17.45 -37.09
C GLY A 17 -25.24 16.20 -37.82
N LEU A 18 -24.98 15.01 -37.27
CA LEU A 18 -25.39 13.74 -37.89
C LEU A 18 -26.93 13.57 -37.90
N THR A 19 -27.62 14.07 -36.87
CA THR A 19 -29.09 14.01 -36.79
C THR A 19 -29.77 15.02 -37.74
N ALA A 20 -29.16 16.18 -37.97
CA ALA A 20 -29.65 17.21 -38.90
C ALA A 20 -29.50 16.78 -40.39
N ASP A 21 -28.37 16.14 -40.73
CA ASP A 21 -28.16 15.61 -42.09
C ASP A 21 -29.15 14.48 -42.38
N THR A 22 -29.30 13.52 -41.45
CA THR A 22 -30.20 12.38 -41.63
C THR A 22 -31.65 12.81 -41.81
N THR A 23 -32.13 13.83 -41.08
CA THR A 23 -33.50 14.36 -41.25
C THR A 23 -33.70 15.10 -42.56
N THR A 24 -32.66 15.75 -43.10
CA THR A 24 -32.69 16.43 -44.40
C THR A 24 -32.77 15.44 -45.56
N TYR A 25 -31.96 14.37 -45.52
CA TYR A 25 -32.04 13.29 -46.50
C TYR A 25 -33.39 12.58 -46.51
N VAL A 26 -33.97 12.31 -45.34
CA VAL A 26 -35.30 11.70 -45.23
C VAL A 26 -36.38 12.58 -45.88
N LYS A 27 -36.35 13.91 -45.66
CA LYS A 27 -37.30 14.85 -46.28
C LYS A 27 -37.16 14.89 -47.81
N LEU A 28 -35.94 14.84 -48.35
CA LEU A 28 -35.69 14.82 -49.80
C LEU A 28 -36.21 13.53 -50.46
N VAL A 29 -35.98 12.38 -49.83
CA VAL A 29 -36.45 11.08 -50.34
C VAL A 29 -37.99 11.03 -50.36
N ILE A 30 -38.63 11.49 -49.29
CA ILE A 30 -40.10 11.58 -49.21
C ILE A 30 -40.64 12.55 -50.28
N GLY A 31 -40.00 13.72 -50.44
CA GLY A 31 -40.38 14.69 -51.46
C GLY A 31 -40.28 14.14 -52.89
N ALA A 32 -39.19 13.43 -53.21
CA ALA A 32 -39.00 12.78 -54.50
C ALA A 32 -40.05 11.69 -54.76
N PHE A 33 -40.40 10.90 -53.74
CA PHE A 33 -41.42 9.85 -53.84
C PHE A 33 -42.82 10.43 -54.13
N ILE A 34 -43.21 11.50 -53.43
CA ILE A 34 -44.48 12.21 -53.66
C ILE A 34 -44.51 12.81 -55.06
N LEU A 35 -43.41 13.39 -55.52
CA LEU A 35 -43.31 14.00 -56.85
C LEU A 35 -43.44 12.95 -57.96
N ALA A 36 -42.81 11.79 -57.80
CA ALA A 36 -42.92 10.66 -58.71
C ALA A 36 -44.36 10.11 -58.77
N LEU A 37 -45.02 9.94 -57.62
CA LEU A 37 -46.43 9.54 -57.54
C LEU A 37 -47.36 10.55 -58.22
N SER A 38 -47.10 11.85 -58.02
CA SER A 38 -47.87 12.94 -58.62
C SER A 38 -47.69 12.98 -60.14
N ALA A 39 -46.46 12.85 -60.63
CA ALA A 39 -46.16 12.79 -62.05
C ALA A 39 -46.82 11.58 -62.73
N TYR A 40 -46.78 10.41 -62.08
CA TYR A 40 -47.47 9.21 -62.56
C TYR A 40 -48.99 9.41 -62.61
N GLY A 41 -49.58 10.00 -61.57
CA GLY A 41 -51.01 10.32 -61.53
C GLY A 41 -51.45 11.29 -62.63
N ILE A 42 -50.64 12.32 -62.92
CA ILE A 42 -50.87 13.26 -64.02
C ILE A 42 -50.78 12.55 -65.38
N TRP A 43 -49.75 11.73 -65.59
CA TRP A 43 -49.60 10.95 -66.82
C TRP A 43 -50.76 9.97 -67.05
N PHE A 44 -51.21 9.30 -65.98
CA PHE A 44 -52.33 8.35 -66.02
C PHE A 44 -53.68 9.02 -66.33
N GLY A 45 -53.97 10.15 -65.67
CA GLY A 45 -55.27 10.82 -65.81
C GLY A 45 -55.37 11.78 -67.00
N VAL A 46 -54.31 12.53 -67.30
CA VAL A 46 -54.36 13.63 -68.30
C VAL A 46 -53.90 13.18 -69.68
N MET A 47 -52.83 12.37 -69.78
CA MET A 47 -52.23 11.98 -71.07
C MET A 47 -52.86 10.72 -71.69
N GLN A 48 -53.35 9.78 -70.87
CA GLN A 48 -53.95 8.53 -71.34
C GLN A 48 -55.49 8.50 -71.30
N GLY A 49 -56.13 9.50 -70.67
CA GLY A 49 -57.60 9.62 -70.62
C GLY A 49 -58.32 8.53 -69.82
N PHE A 50 -57.61 7.74 -69.01
CA PHE A 50 -58.21 6.72 -68.16
C PHE A 50 -58.93 7.35 -66.97
N SER A 51 -60.12 6.83 -66.63
CA SER A 51 -60.82 7.18 -65.40
C SER A 51 -60.48 6.17 -64.31
N LEU A 52 -60.32 6.64 -63.06
CA LEU A 52 -60.14 5.76 -61.91
C LEU A 52 -61.32 4.79 -61.84
N SER A 53 -61.02 3.49 -61.77
CA SER A 53 -62.08 2.47 -61.68
C SER A 53 -62.95 2.75 -60.46
N LYS A 54 -64.27 2.83 -60.68
CA LYS A 54 -65.27 3.00 -59.61
C LYS A 54 -65.61 1.69 -58.89
N ASP A 55 -65.15 0.56 -59.44
CA ASP A 55 -65.37 -0.76 -58.88
C ASP A 55 -64.24 -1.10 -57.89
N PRO A 56 -64.55 -1.28 -56.59
CA PRO A 56 -63.59 -1.65 -55.56
C PRO A 56 -62.82 -2.94 -55.86
N ALA A 57 -63.35 -3.85 -56.69
CA ALA A 57 -62.71 -5.12 -57.00
C ALA A 57 -61.35 -4.97 -57.70
N TYR A 58 -61.19 -4.00 -58.61
CA TYR A 58 -59.92 -3.74 -59.28
C TYR A 58 -58.86 -3.15 -58.33
N TRP A 59 -59.30 -2.37 -57.34
CA TRP A 59 -58.42 -1.84 -56.29
C TRP A 59 -57.96 -2.93 -55.33
N ALA A 60 -58.85 -3.88 -55.01
CA ALA A 60 -58.48 -5.07 -54.24
C ALA A 60 -57.42 -5.89 -54.99
N GLN A 61 -57.61 -6.13 -56.29
CA GLN A 61 -56.68 -6.91 -57.11
C GLN A 61 -55.31 -6.23 -57.29
N PHE A 62 -55.29 -4.90 -57.40
CA PHE A 62 -54.05 -4.11 -57.39
C PHE A 62 -53.34 -4.17 -56.02
N GLY A 63 -54.11 -4.06 -54.94
CA GLY A 63 -53.63 -4.24 -53.58
C GLY A 63 -53.01 -5.62 -53.35
N ASP A 64 -53.61 -6.67 -53.89
CA ASP A 64 -53.10 -8.04 -53.83
C ASP A 64 -51.77 -8.20 -54.58
N TYR A 65 -51.62 -7.56 -55.75
CA TYR A 65 -50.36 -7.54 -56.50
C TYR A 65 -49.24 -6.81 -55.76
N LEU A 66 -49.53 -5.61 -55.24
CA LEU A 66 -48.56 -4.85 -54.44
C LEU A 66 -48.23 -5.57 -53.13
N GLY A 67 -49.22 -6.12 -52.43
CA GLY A 67 -49.01 -6.90 -51.21
C GLY A 67 -48.18 -8.16 -51.46
N GLY A 68 -48.45 -8.87 -52.56
CA GLY A 68 -47.74 -10.08 -52.95
C GLY A 68 -46.29 -9.85 -53.39
N THR A 69 -45.95 -8.66 -53.90
CA THR A 69 -44.60 -8.32 -54.36
C THR A 69 -43.77 -7.55 -53.31
N ILE A 70 -44.38 -6.61 -52.59
CA ILE A 70 -43.72 -5.82 -51.54
C ILE A 70 -43.45 -6.69 -50.30
N GLY A 71 -44.37 -7.59 -49.93
CA GLY A 71 -44.22 -8.45 -48.75
C GLY A 71 -42.90 -9.24 -48.74
N PRO A 72 -42.56 -10.00 -49.80
CA PRO A 72 -41.28 -10.72 -49.90
C PRO A 72 -40.05 -9.80 -49.88
N ILE A 73 -40.12 -8.63 -50.53
CA ILE A 73 -39.01 -7.65 -50.56
C ILE A 73 -38.74 -7.10 -49.16
N VAL A 74 -39.80 -6.68 -48.46
CA VAL A 74 -39.72 -6.19 -47.08
C VAL A 74 -39.24 -7.30 -46.15
N GLY A 75 -39.75 -8.53 -46.30
CA GLY A 75 -39.31 -9.69 -45.51
C GLY A 75 -37.82 -9.98 -45.66
N LEU A 76 -37.29 -9.98 -46.89
CA LEU A 76 -35.85 -10.12 -47.15
C LEU A 76 -35.05 -8.97 -46.53
N ALA A 77 -35.53 -7.73 -46.67
CA ALA A 77 -34.87 -6.56 -46.07
C ALA A 77 -34.84 -6.64 -44.55
N THR A 78 -35.90 -7.10 -43.91
CA THR A 78 -35.94 -7.32 -42.45
C THR A 78 -34.93 -8.36 -42.00
N ILE A 79 -34.80 -9.48 -42.72
CA ILE A 79 -33.79 -10.52 -42.39
C ILE A 79 -32.38 -9.96 -42.52
N VAL A 80 -32.07 -9.23 -43.60
CA VAL A 80 -30.75 -8.61 -43.80
C VAL A 80 -30.46 -7.60 -42.68
N LEU A 81 -31.41 -6.73 -42.36
CA LEU A 81 -31.26 -5.75 -41.29
C LEU A 81 -31.05 -6.41 -39.92
N LEU A 82 -31.78 -7.50 -39.64
CA LEU A 82 -31.63 -8.29 -38.42
C LEU A 82 -30.22 -8.90 -38.35
N VAL A 83 -29.72 -9.50 -39.43
CA VAL A 83 -28.36 -10.08 -39.48
C VAL A 83 -27.29 -9.01 -39.24
N ILE A 84 -27.43 -7.83 -39.85
CA ILE A 84 -26.53 -6.69 -39.62
C ILE A 84 -26.58 -6.28 -38.15
N THR A 85 -27.78 -6.12 -37.59
CA THR A 85 -27.99 -5.73 -36.19
C THR A 85 -27.39 -6.75 -35.22
N LEU A 86 -27.59 -8.06 -35.47
CA LEU A 86 -27.02 -9.14 -34.65
C LEU A 86 -25.50 -9.16 -34.72
N ASN A 87 -24.92 -8.93 -35.89
CA ASN A 87 -23.46 -8.84 -36.03
C ASN A 87 -22.90 -7.62 -35.29
N LEU A 88 -23.57 -6.46 -35.36
CA LEU A 88 -23.17 -5.27 -34.63
C LEU A 88 -23.23 -5.50 -33.11
N GLN A 89 -24.34 -6.06 -32.61
CA GLN A 89 -24.50 -6.40 -31.20
C GLN A 89 -23.44 -7.39 -30.71
N ARG A 90 -23.05 -8.38 -31.53
CA ARG A 90 -21.97 -9.31 -31.21
C ARG A 90 -20.63 -8.60 -31.06
N THR A 91 -20.32 -7.65 -31.94
CA THR A 91 -19.10 -6.85 -31.86
C THR A 91 -19.07 -6.00 -30.60
N GLU A 92 -20.15 -5.27 -30.32
CA GLU A 92 -20.28 -4.45 -29.10
C GLU A 92 -20.10 -5.29 -27.83
N LEU A 93 -20.76 -6.46 -27.75
CA LEU A 93 -20.60 -7.36 -26.60
C LEU A 93 -19.16 -7.87 -26.44
N ARG A 94 -18.45 -8.06 -27.55
CA ARG A 94 -17.04 -8.46 -27.53
C ARG A 94 -16.17 -7.34 -26.98
N GLU A 95 -16.34 -6.11 -27.48
CA GLU A 95 -15.60 -4.93 -27.01
C GLU A 95 -15.88 -4.65 -25.53
N GLN A 96 -17.14 -4.75 -25.09
CA GLN A 96 -17.50 -4.62 -23.67
C GLN A 96 -16.82 -5.68 -22.80
N ARG A 97 -16.79 -6.94 -23.23
CA ARG A 97 -16.07 -8.01 -22.50
C ARG A 97 -14.57 -7.74 -22.43
N GLU A 98 -13.99 -7.22 -23.50
CA GLU A 98 -12.56 -6.87 -23.56
C GLU A 98 -12.24 -5.71 -22.61
N HIS A 99 -13.04 -4.63 -22.62
CA HIS A 99 -12.90 -3.51 -21.69
C HIS A 99 -13.06 -3.93 -20.22
N LEU A 100 -14.03 -4.82 -19.92
CA LEU A 100 -14.20 -5.35 -18.57
C LEU A 100 -13.01 -6.20 -18.14
N ALA A 101 -12.48 -7.04 -19.04
CA ALA A 101 -11.28 -7.84 -18.76
C ALA A 101 -10.06 -6.96 -18.51
N GLN A 102 -9.88 -5.90 -19.29
CA GLN A 102 -8.81 -4.93 -19.09
C GLN A 102 -8.97 -4.16 -17.77
N SER A 103 -10.17 -3.66 -17.47
CA SER A 103 -10.46 -2.97 -16.22
C SER A 103 -10.24 -3.87 -14.99
N ALA A 104 -10.60 -5.15 -15.07
CA ALA A 104 -10.33 -6.12 -14.02
C ALA A 104 -8.83 -6.32 -13.77
N LYS A 105 -8.02 -6.34 -14.85
CA LYS A 105 -6.55 -6.41 -14.75
C LYS A 105 -5.97 -5.15 -14.10
N GLU A 106 -6.39 -3.97 -14.56
CA GLU A 106 -5.95 -2.68 -14.01
C GLU A 106 -6.32 -2.55 -12.53
N LEU A 107 -7.52 -3.01 -12.13
CA LEU A 107 -7.95 -3.03 -10.73
C LEU A 107 -7.07 -3.93 -9.87
N ALA A 108 -6.65 -5.09 -10.39
CA ALA A 108 -5.74 -5.98 -9.68
C ALA A 108 -4.36 -5.35 -9.45
N GLU A 109 -3.82 -4.65 -10.45
CA GLU A 109 -2.56 -3.90 -10.35
C GLU A 109 -2.70 -2.72 -9.38
N GLN A 110 -3.81 -1.97 -9.45
CA GLN A 110 -4.10 -0.87 -8.51
C GLN A 110 -4.21 -1.37 -7.06
N ASN A 111 -4.85 -2.52 -6.84
CA ASN A 111 -4.98 -3.08 -5.50
C ASN A 111 -3.59 -3.35 -4.88
N GLN A 112 -2.65 -3.91 -5.65
CA GLN A 112 -1.28 -4.11 -5.18
C GLN A 112 -0.57 -2.80 -4.83
N ILE A 113 -0.74 -1.76 -5.65
CA ILE A 113 -0.19 -0.42 -5.39
C ILE A 113 -0.78 0.15 -4.08
N LEU A 114 -2.10 0.06 -3.92
CA LEU A 114 -2.80 0.53 -2.73
C LEU A 114 -2.35 -0.22 -1.47
N MET A 115 -2.17 -1.54 -1.55
CA MET A 115 -1.66 -2.32 -0.42
C MET A 115 -0.26 -1.83 -0.01
N LYS A 116 0.64 -1.60 -0.96
CA LYS A 116 1.97 -1.05 -0.68
C LYS A 116 1.91 0.35 -0.06
N GLN A 117 1.06 1.23 -0.60
CA GLN A 117 0.87 2.56 -0.04
C GLN A 117 0.31 2.51 1.38
N SER A 118 -0.66 1.64 1.65
CA SER A 118 -1.26 1.48 2.98
C SER A 118 -0.24 0.97 4.00
N PHE A 119 0.64 0.07 3.57
CA PHE A 119 1.77 -0.39 4.36
C PHE A 119 2.73 0.76 4.66
N GLU A 120 3.17 1.51 3.65
CA GLU A 120 4.12 2.62 3.83
C GLU A 120 3.56 3.70 4.75
N GLN A 121 2.28 4.05 4.60
CA GLN A 121 1.60 4.99 5.48
C GLN A 121 1.60 4.49 6.93
N SER A 122 1.29 3.22 7.16
CA SER A 122 1.29 2.61 8.49
C SER A 122 2.69 2.56 9.09
N PHE A 123 3.69 2.19 8.27
CA PHE A 123 5.10 2.17 8.63
C PHE A 123 5.59 3.55 9.11
N PHE A 124 5.38 4.61 8.32
CA PHE A 124 5.82 5.96 8.69
C PHE A 124 5.04 6.50 9.89
N THR A 125 3.77 6.13 10.04
CA THR A 125 2.97 6.49 11.22
C THR A 125 3.53 5.86 12.49
N TRP A 126 3.85 4.56 12.48
CA TRP A 126 4.47 3.87 13.62
C TRP A 126 5.88 4.38 13.91
N LEU A 127 6.68 4.62 12.87
CA LEU A 127 8.02 5.20 13.02
C LEU A 127 7.96 6.60 13.65
N GLY A 128 7.01 7.43 13.23
CA GLY A 128 6.77 8.74 13.84
C GLY A 128 6.28 8.63 15.29
N GLN A 129 5.42 7.65 15.60
CA GLN A 129 4.97 7.41 16.98
C GLN A 129 6.10 6.94 17.89
N TYR A 130 6.99 6.08 17.40
CA TYR A 130 8.21 5.69 18.10
C TYR A 130 9.07 6.92 18.43
N GLN A 131 9.34 7.78 17.45
CA GLN A 131 10.12 9.01 17.64
C GLN A 131 9.49 9.94 18.70
N LYS A 132 8.17 10.18 18.60
CA LYS A 132 7.45 10.99 19.59
C LYS A 132 7.53 10.40 21.01
N THR A 133 7.53 9.07 21.11
CA THR A 133 7.65 8.40 22.41
C THR A 133 9.06 8.59 22.99
N LEU A 134 10.10 8.56 22.14
CA LEU A 134 11.46 8.85 22.59
C LEU A 134 11.60 10.29 23.09
N ASP A 135 10.91 11.25 22.48
CA ASP A 135 10.96 12.65 22.91
C ASP A 135 10.38 12.88 24.31
N GLN A 136 9.47 12.01 24.75
CA GLN A 136 8.85 12.04 26.07
C GLN A 136 9.70 11.35 27.15
N ILE A 137 10.82 10.73 26.78
CA ILE A 137 11.70 10.09 27.74
C ILE A 137 12.40 11.18 28.56
N SER A 138 12.39 10.99 29.88
CA SER A 138 13.13 11.83 30.80
C SER A 138 13.99 10.96 31.72
N PHE A 139 15.15 11.48 32.12
CA PHE A 139 16.08 10.75 32.98
C PHE A 139 16.91 11.71 33.82
N SER A 140 17.17 11.36 35.08
CA SER A 140 17.94 12.23 35.97
C SER A 140 19.43 12.22 35.60
N GLY A 141 19.99 13.41 35.38
CA GLY A 141 21.34 13.60 34.86
C GLY A 141 22.47 13.14 35.80
N GLY A 142 22.26 13.17 37.12
CA GLY A 142 23.24 12.76 38.14
C GLY A 142 23.02 11.36 38.67
N THR A 143 22.24 10.53 37.99
CA THR A 143 21.98 9.15 38.41
C THR A 143 23.28 8.35 38.52
N THR A 144 23.47 7.70 39.66
CA THR A 144 24.55 6.75 39.95
C THR A 144 23.97 5.37 40.26
N ILE A 145 24.68 4.32 39.84
CA ILE A 145 24.38 2.93 40.26
C ILE A 145 25.30 2.59 41.44
N HIS A 146 24.71 2.23 42.58
CA HIS A 146 25.46 1.73 43.73
C HIS A 146 25.53 0.19 43.71
N SER A 147 26.66 -0.37 44.13
CA SER A 147 26.86 -1.81 44.37
C SER A 147 26.76 -2.12 45.86
N PRO A 148 26.46 -3.38 46.28
CA PRO A 148 26.36 -4.61 45.48
C PRO A 148 25.00 -4.84 44.80
N GLU A 149 23.96 -4.10 45.17
CA GLU A 149 22.63 -4.18 44.55
C GLU A 149 22.35 -2.88 43.78
N PRO A 150 22.20 -2.94 42.44
CA PRO A 150 22.11 -1.76 41.58
C PRO A 150 20.84 -0.96 41.90
N THR A 151 20.99 0.05 42.75
CA THR A 151 19.95 1.02 43.09
C THR A 151 20.28 2.36 42.44
N LEU A 152 19.28 2.96 41.79
CA LEU A 152 19.43 4.26 41.14
C LEU A 152 19.09 5.35 42.13
N VAL A 153 20.04 6.26 42.36
CA VAL A 153 19.78 7.45 43.18
C VAL A 153 19.78 8.68 42.26
N PRO A 154 18.59 9.17 41.86
CA PRO A 154 18.49 10.28 40.93
C PRO A 154 18.88 11.59 41.63
N HIS A 155 19.84 12.30 41.06
CA HIS A 155 20.22 13.65 41.51
C HIS A 155 20.49 14.57 40.32
N GLY A 156 20.41 15.89 40.51
CA GLY A 156 20.71 16.86 39.46
C GLY A 156 19.56 17.11 38.48
N LYS A 157 19.88 17.73 37.34
CA LYS A 157 18.88 18.17 36.35
C LYS A 157 18.28 16.97 35.60
N VAL A 158 16.96 17.01 35.39
CA VAL A 158 16.28 16.05 34.50
C VAL A 158 16.66 16.38 33.06
N LEU A 159 17.17 15.37 32.36
CA LEU A 159 17.45 15.38 30.94
C LEU A 159 16.25 14.81 30.19
N THR A 160 16.06 15.21 28.95
CA THR A 160 14.94 14.76 28.10
C THR A 160 15.43 14.24 26.76
N SER A 161 14.60 13.41 26.10
CA SER A 161 14.81 12.86 24.77
C SER A 161 16.24 12.29 24.59
N THR A 162 16.97 12.74 23.57
CA THR A 162 18.33 12.29 23.24
C THR A 162 19.31 12.42 24.40
N HIS A 163 19.20 13.46 25.24
CA HIS A 163 20.11 13.66 26.37
C HIS A 163 19.83 12.65 27.48
N ALA A 164 18.56 12.30 27.69
CA ALA A 164 18.16 11.24 28.62
C ALA A 164 18.71 9.88 28.16
N LEU A 165 18.50 9.53 26.89
CA LEU A 165 19.00 8.28 26.30
C LEU A 165 20.52 8.19 26.35
N LYS A 166 21.23 9.27 25.97
CA LYS A 166 22.70 9.33 26.06
C LYS A 166 23.18 9.16 27.49
N ARG A 167 22.48 9.75 28.47
CA ARG A 167 22.83 9.58 29.88
C ARG A 167 22.59 8.16 30.37
N MET A 168 21.47 7.52 29.99
CA MET A 168 21.22 6.11 30.30
C MET A 168 22.35 5.23 29.73
N ALA A 169 22.71 5.45 28.46
CA ALA A 169 23.81 4.73 27.81
C ALA A 169 25.16 4.96 28.52
N GLN A 170 25.43 6.18 28.99
CA GLN A 170 26.62 6.47 29.81
C GLN A 170 26.60 5.74 31.15
N VAL A 171 25.45 5.68 31.84
CA VAL A 171 25.33 4.96 33.11
C VAL A 171 25.58 3.46 32.89
N LEU A 172 25.01 2.88 31.83
CA LEU A 172 25.27 1.50 31.43
C LEU A 172 26.75 1.26 31.08
N GLY A 173 27.32 2.13 30.24
CA GLY A 173 28.65 1.95 29.66
C GLY A 173 29.82 2.35 30.55
N THR A 174 29.69 3.35 31.44
CA THR A 174 30.81 3.89 32.24
C THR A 174 30.72 3.59 33.74
N GLN A 175 29.53 3.33 34.29
CA GLN A 175 29.37 2.92 35.70
C GLN A 175 29.04 1.44 35.83
N GLY A 176 28.15 0.91 34.97
CA GLY A 176 27.90 -0.53 34.85
C GLY A 176 29.18 -1.30 34.52
N CYS A 177 29.85 -0.98 33.40
CA CYS A 177 31.08 -1.68 32.99
C CYS A 177 32.25 -1.52 33.98
N ASN A 178 32.47 -0.35 34.60
CA ASN A 178 33.57 -0.19 35.56
C ASN A 178 33.35 -1.01 36.84
N LEU A 179 32.11 -1.21 37.27
CA LEU A 179 31.79 -2.14 38.36
C LEU A 179 31.89 -3.60 37.89
N CYS A 180 31.33 -3.93 36.72
CA CYS A 180 31.38 -5.28 36.11
C CYS A 180 32.81 -5.78 35.93
N ILE A 181 33.68 -4.96 35.33
CA ILE A 181 35.06 -5.32 34.99
C ILE A 181 35.90 -5.40 36.27
N ASN A 182 35.77 -4.44 37.19
CA ASN A 182 36.59 -4.43 38.41
C ASN A 182 36.20 -5.52 39.44
N ASP A 183 34.94 -5.98 39.48
CA ASP A 183 34.54 -7.12 40.33
C ASP A 183 34.80 -8.48 39.64
N ALA A 184 34.62 -8.58 38.32
CA ALA A 184 34.89 -9.80 37.57
C ALA A 184 36.41 -10.09 37.41
N LEU A 185 37.25 -9.06 37.31
CA LEU A 185 38.72 -9.21 37.30
C LEU A 185 39.29 -9.63 38.66
N ARG A 186 38.59 -9.37 39.78
CA ARG A 186 39.03 -9.81 41.12
C ARG A 186 38.77 -11.30 41.38
N SER A 187 37.84 -11.92 40.64
CA SER A 187 37.35 -13.27 40.92
C SER A 187 37.95 -14.36 40.01
N THR A 188 38.38 -14.04 38.78
CA THR A 188 39.02 -15.00 37.87
C THR A 188 40.00 -14.29 36.91
N PRO A 189 41.27 -14.75 36.75
CA PRO A 189 42.25 -14.09 35.88
C PRO A 189 41.98 -14.16 34.36
N ASN A 190 41.04 -15.01 33.90
CA ASN A 190 40.79 -15.23 32.47
C ASN A 190 39.36 -14.81 32.05
N PRO A 191 39.21 -13.74 31.25
CA PRO A 191 37.91 -13.17 30.88
C PRO A 191 37.08 -14.03 29.90
N HIS A 192 37.64 -15.11 29.37
CA HIS A 192 36.95 -16.00 28.42
C HIS A 192 36.32 -17.23 29.05
N THR A 193 36.47 -17.44 30.37
CA THR A 193 35.86 -18.58 31.07
C THR A 193 34.34 -18.43 31.21
N GLU A 194 33.58 -19.50 31.02
CA GLU A 194 32.10 -19.54 31.14
C GLU A 194 31.54 -18.86 32.41
N PRO A 195 32.12 -19.06 33.61
CA PRO A 195 31.66 -18.40 34.83
C PRO A 195 31.82 -16.87 34.77
N HIS A 196 32.86 -16.38 34.11
CA HIS A 196 33.15 -14.94 33.99
C HIS A 196 32.18 -14.25 33.03
N ARG A 197 31.92 -14.86 31.86
CA ARG A 197 30.92 -14.33 30.90
C ARG A 197 29.54 -14.27 31.51
N THR A 198 29.14 -15.32 32.24
CA THR A 198 27.85 -15.39 32.93
C THR A 198 27.73 -14.31 34.00
N ASN A 199 28.78 -14.09 34.80
CA ASN A 199 28.77 -13.03 35.81
C ASN A 199 28.69 -11.63 35.19
N LEU A 200 29.49 -11.35 34.15
CA LEU A 200 29.43 -10.09 33.40
C LEU A 200 28.05 -9.85 32.80
N LYS A 201 27.44 -10.89 32.21
CA LYS A 201 26.07 -10.85 31.67
C LYS A 201 25.07 -10.46 32.76
N ASN A 202 25.13 -11.11 33.91
CA ASN A 202 24.21 -10.87 35.02
C ASN A 202 24.34 -9.45 35.59
N ILE A 203 25.57 -8.95 35.78
CA ILE A 203 25.78 -7.59 36.29
C ILE A 203 25.31 -6.55 35.26
N PHE A 204 25.61 -6.75 33.97
CA PHE A 204 25.16 -5.86 32.91
C PHE A 204 23.62 -5.83 32.81
N ILE A 205 22.98 -7.01 32.80
CA ILE A 205 21.52 -7.13 32.80
C ILE A 205 20.92 -6.49 34.05
N SER A 206 21.48 -6.72 35.24
CA SER A 206 20.95 -6.12 36.48
C SER A 206 21.07 -4.59 36.49
N SER A 207 22.14 -4.03 35.91
CA SER A 207 22.32 -2.59 35.73
C SER A 207 21.28 -2.01 34.78
N TRP A 208 20.99 -2.73 33.68
CA TRP A 208 19.92 -2.39 32.77
C TRP A 208 18.54 -2.49 33.42
N LEU A 209 18.26 -3.55 34.18
CA LEU A 209 16.99 -3.74 34.87
C LEU A 209 16.76 -2.64 35.90
N ALA A 210 17.79 -2.20 36.62
CA ALA A 210 17.67 -1.04 37.51
C ALA A 210 17.14 0.18 36.74
N ILE A 211 17.75 0.51 35.59
CA ILE A 211 17.29 1.62 34.72
C ILE A 211 15.87 1.36 34.24
N TYR A 212 15.62 0.17 33.71
CA TYR A 212 14.34 -0.21 33.13
C TYR A 212 13.17 -0.19 34.14
N HIS A 213 13.44 -0.44 35.42
CA HIS A 213 12.45 -0.41 36.50
C HIS A 213 12.34 0.95 37.19
N SER A 214 13.32 1.84 37.05
CA SER A 214 13.11 3.25 37.38
C SER A 214 12.03 3.85 36.47
N ASP A 215 11.26 4.81 36.97
CA ASP A 215 10.06 5.38 36.35
C ASP A 215 10.28 5.88 34.90
N LEU A 216 10.23 4.94 33.95
CA LEU A 216 10.55 5.11 32.53
C LEU A 216 9.43 4.51 31.67
N GLY A 217 8.18 4.82 32.00
CA GLY A 217 7.00 4.38 31.24
C GLY A 217 7.16 4.64 29.73
N SER A 218 7.63 5.82 29.35
CA SER A 218 7.87 6.21 27.95
C SER A 218 8.94 5.34 27.26
N LEU A 219 10.04 5.00 27.94
CA LEU A 219 11.08 4.13 27.35
C LEU A 219 10.53 2.74 27.04
N ARG A 220 9.76 2.17 27.98
CA ARG A 220 9.13 0.86 27.81
C ARG A 220 8.15 0.85 26.64
N VAL A 221 7.34 1.90 26.51
CA VAL A 221 6.43 2.07 25.38
C VAL A 221 7.22 2.22 24.08
N GLY A 222 8.33 2.97 24.08
CA GLY A 222 9.20 3.15 22.91
C GLY A 222 9.82 1.84 22.43
N LEU A 223 10.41 1.06 23.34
CA LEU A 223 10.98 -0.25 23.04
C LEU A 223 9.94 -1.22 22.47
N ARG A 224 8.75 -1.28 23.08
CA ARG A 224 7.65 -2.13 22.60
C ARG A 224 7.14 -1.69 21.24
N THR A 225 7.05 -0.37 21.00
CA THR A 225 6.62 0.19 19.72
C THR A 225 7.61 -0.17 18.61
N LEU A 226 8.91 -0.03 18.88
CA LEU A 226 9.95 -0.41 17.93
C LEU A 226 9.97 -1.91 17.66
N TYR A 227 9.92 -2.74 18.70
CA TYR A 227 9.80 -4.20 18.54
C TYR A 227 8.58 -4.56 17.70
N GLY A 228 7.42 -3.98 18.01
CA GLY A 228 6.19 -4.19 17.26
C GLY A 228 6.37 -3.82 15.78
N LEU A 229 6.97 -2.66 15.49
CA LEU A 229 7.22 -2.21 14.13
C LEU A 229 8.12 -3.18 13.36
N VAL A 230 9.26 -3.55 13.97
CA VAL A 230 10.22 -4.49 13.36
C VAL A 230 9.59 -5.86 13.15
N ARG A 231 8.86 -6.38 14.14
CA ARG A 231 8.14 -7.65 14.04
C ARG A 231 7.05 -7.60 12.97
N TRP A 232 6.30 -6.52 12.89
CA TRP A 232 5.25 -6.34 11.89
C TRP A 232 5.84 -6.35 10.48
N ILE A 233 6.98 -5.70 10.26
CA ILE A 233 7.73 -5.77 8.98
C ILE A 233 8.20 -7.21 8.71
N ASP A 234 8.80 -7.86 9.71
CA ASP A 234 9.37 -9.21 9.58
C ASP A 234 8.34 -10.27 9.17
N GLN A 235 7.15 -10.18 9.77
CA GLN A 235 6.05 -11.12 9.62
C GLN A 235 5.08 -10.74 8.48
N HIS A 236 5.31 -9.63 7.78
CA HIS A 236 4.40 -9.18 6.73
C HIS A 236 4.47 -10.09 5.50
N GLU A 237 3.36 -10.74 5.16
CA GLU A 237 3.28 -11.77 4.09
C GLU A 237 3.52 -11.19 2.70
N LEU A 238 3.06 -9.96 2.45
CA LEU A 238 3.11 -9.32 1.14
C LEU A 238 4.46 -8.65 0.82
N LEU A 239 5.37 -8.56 1.80
CA LEU A 239 6.67 -7.94 1.58
C LEU A 239 7.69 -8.98 1.14
N SER A 240 8.44 -8.66 0.08
CA SER A 240 9.62 -9.44 -0.26
C SER A 240 10.71 -9.27 0.81
N GLU A 241 11.63 -10.22 0.93
CA GLU A 241 12.79 -10.09 1.82
C GLU A 241 13.64 -8.85 1.51
N LYS A 242 13.63 -8.40 0.24
CA LYS A 242 14.29 -7.15 -0.17
C LYS A 242 13.57 -5.93 0.43
N ASP A 243 12.24 -5.91 0.38
CA ASP A 243 11.44 -4.81 0.93
C ASP A 243 11.59 -4.75 2.45
N LYS A 244 11.53 -5.90 3.15
CA LYS A 244 11.76 -5.97 4.59
C LYS A 244 13.10 -5.36 4.98
N LYS A 245 14.19 -5.80 4.32
CA LYS A 245 15.53 -5.23 4.54
C LYS A 245 15.58 -3.74 4.24
N HIS A 246 14.87 -3.26 3.22
CA HIS A 246 14.78 -1.84 2.90
C HIS A 246 14.14 -1.05 4.05
N TYR A 247 12.95 -1.43 4.53
CA TYR A 247 12.29 -0.72 5.64
C TYR A 247 13.08 -0.81 6.94
N ILE A 248 13.67 -1.96 7.26
CA ILE A 248 14.56 -2.09 8.41
C ILE A 248 15.80 -1.20 8.27
N SER A 249 16.36 -1.03 7.08
CA SER A 249 17.49 -0.12 6.86
C SER A 249 17.14 1.34 7.16
N ILE A 250 15.89 1.76 6.89
CA ILE A 250 15.39 3.10 7.22
C ILE A 250 15.34 3.29 8.74
N ILE A 251 14.82 2.28 9.46
CA ILE A 251 14.81 2.29 10.94
C ILE A 251 16.25 2.37 11.47
N LYS A 252 17.14 1.48 10.99
CA LYS A 252 18.55 1.42 11.42
C LYS A 252 19.28 2.73 11.22
N ALA A 253 19.09 3.39 10.08
CA ALA A 253 19.73 4.67 9.76
C ALA A 253 19.33 5.80 10.72
N ARG A 254 18.28 5.61 11.52
CA ARG A 254 17.81 6.58 12.52
C ARG A 254 18.22 6.24 13.94
N LEU A 255 18.70 5.03 14.20
CA LEU A 255 19.10 4.62 15.53
C LEU A 255 20.40 5.33 15.93
N THR A 256 20.38 5.98 17.08
CA THR A 256 21.60 6.54 17.70
C THR A 256 22.40 5.43 18.38
N GLU A 257 23.69 5.66 18.65
CA GLU A 257 24.51 4.73 19.44
C GLU A 257 23.89 4.45 20.82
N ALA A 258 23.32 5.47 21.46
CA ALA A 258 22.67 5.34 22.76
C ALA A 258 21.43 4.44 22.70
N GLU A 259 20.61 4.61 21.66
CA GLU A 259 19.46 3.73 21.40
C GLU A 259 19.91 2.31 21.10
N ALA A 260 20.93 2.14 20.26
CA ALA A 260 21.47 0.83 19.94
C ALA A 260 21.98 0.09 21.19
N LEU A 261 22.66 0.78 22.12
CA LEU A 261 23.14 0.18 23.37
C LEU A 261 21.98 -0.21 24.29
N ILE A 262 20.95 0.62 24.36
CA ILE A 262 19.73 0.34 25.12
C ILE A 262 18.99 -0.88 24.53
N LEU A 263 18.87 -0.95 23.21
CA LEU A 263 18.24 -2.07 22.50
C LEU A 263 19.03 -3.36 22.70
N TYR A 264 20.35 -3.28 22.64
CA TYR A 264 21.26 -4.36 22.96
C TYR A 264 21.05 -4.87 24.39
N ALA A 265 21.04 -3.97 25.38
CA ALA A 265 20.84 -4.32 26.78
C ALA A 265 19.46 -4.96 27.03
N ASN A 266 18.42 -4.43 26.40
CA ASN A 266 17.09 -5.02 26.44
C ASN A 266 17.06 -6.42 25.78
N GLY A 267 17.71 -6.58 24.63
CA GLY A 267 17.75 -7.86 23.90
C GLY A 267 18.45 -8.99 24.67
N LEU A 268 19.28 -8.68 25.66
CA LEU A 268 19.92 -9.66 26.54
C LEU A 268 19.03 -10.16 27.68
N THR A 269 17.91 -9.48 27.97
CA THR A 269 16.96 -9.93 29.00
C THR A 269 16.04 -11.02 28.48
N GLU A 270 15.46 -11.80 29.38
CA GLU A 270 14.46 -12.83 29.02
C GLU A 270 13.25 -12.23 28.29
N ASP A 271 12.71 -11.12 28.81
CA ASP A 271 11.59 -10.39 28.20
C ASP A 271 11.92 -9.81 26.81
N GLY A 272 13.17 -9.41 26.58
CA GLY A 272 13.63 -8.79 25.34
C GLY A 272 14.22 -9.77 24.33
N ALA A 273 14.37 -11.05 24.67
CA ALA A 273 15.06 -12.04 23.84
C ALA A 273 14.52 -12.11 22.40
N LYS A 274 13.18 -12.10 22.23
CA LYS A 274 12.54 -12.08 20.90
C LYS A 274 12.91 -10.86 20.07
N PHE A 275 13.09 -9.72 20.72
CA PHE A 275 13.57 -8.53 20.02
C PHE A 275 15.07 -8.66 19.73
N GLY A 276 15.86 -9.22 20.66
CA GLY A 276 17.25 -9.60 20.45
C GLY A 276 17.48 -10.43 19.18
N GLU A 277 16.64 -11.45 18.95
CA GLU A 277 16.67 -12.27 17.73
C GLU A 277 16.48 -11.42 16.46
N LEU A 278 15.50 -10.51 16.46
CA LEU A 278 15.25 -9.61 15.32
C LEU A 278 16.38 -8.60 15.11
N LEU A 279 16.91 -8.04 16.20
CA LEU A 279 18.06 -7.12 16.17
C LEU A 279 19.27 -7.82 15.53
N SER A 280 19.48 -9.09 15.86
CA SER A 280 20.53 -9.92 15.28
C SER A 280 20.26 -10.27 13.81
N LYS A 281 19.05 -10.76 13.50
CA LYS A 281 18.60 -11.12 12.14
C LYS A 281 18.84 -10.00 11.12
N TYR A 282 18.57 -8.76 11.51
CA TYR A 282 18.73 -7.59 10.64
C TYR A 282 20.01 -6.78 10.90
N SER A 283 20.88 -7.28 11.78
CA SER A 283 22.12 -6.62 12.20
C SER A 283 21.87 -5.15 12.58
N MET A 284 20.85 -4.88 13.40
CA MET A 284 20.40 -3.51 13.70
C MET A 284 21.39 -2.70 14.54
N LEU A 285 22.34 -3.38 15.19
CA LEU A 285 23.29 -2.80 16.14
C LEU A 285 24.65 -2.46 15.53
N THR A 286 24.74 -2.30 14.22
CA THR A 286 25.99 -1.96 13.52
C THR A 286 26.59 -0.61 13.92
N ALA A 287 25.80 0.25 14.57
CA ALA A 287 26.28 1.53 15.10
C ALA A 287 27.17 1.36 16.35
N LEU A 288 27.14 0.21 17.01
CA LEU A 288 27.94 -0.02 18.21
C LEU A 288 29.38 -0.42 17.85
N ASP A 289 30.34 0.38 18.31
CA ASP A 289 31.76 0.07 18.15
C ASP A 289 32.28 -0.83 19.30
N PRO A 290 32.76 -2.06 19.01
CA PRO A 290 33.38 -2.93 20.01
C PRO A 290 34.67 -2.39 20.64
N GLN A 291 35.26 -1.31 20.12
CA GLN A 291 36.36 -0.60 20.78
C GLN A 291 35.86 0.32 21.88
N GLN A 292 34.68 0.92 21.70
CA GLN A 292 34.06 1.80 22.70
C GLN A 292 33.33 1.02 23.78
N TYR A 293 32.74 -0.13 23.43
CA TYR A 293 31.97 -0.97 24.35
C TYR A 293 32.57 -2.37 24.41
N GLU A 294 33.55 -2.58 25.29
CA GLU A 294 34.22 -3.88 25.44
C GLU A 294 33.25 -5.03 25.76
N ILE A 295 32.14 -4.74 26.45
CA ILE A 295 31.07 -5.70 26.78
C ILE A 295 30.55 -6.46 25.55
N LEU A 296 30.55 -5.81 24.37
CA LEU A 296 30.07 -6.42 23.11
C LEU A 296 30.95 -7.57 22.64
N ARG A 297 32.22 -7.61 23.03
CA ARG A 297 33.14 -8.70 22.70
C ARG A 297 32.87 -9.96 23.51
N TYR A 298 32.24 -9.80 24.68
CA TYR A 298 32.01 -10.88 25.63
C TYR A 298 30.59 -11.42 25.58
N LEU A 299 29.62 -10.61 25.14
CA LEU A 299 28.19 -10.91 25.18
C LEU A 299 27.53 -10.74 23.79
N PRO A 300 27.65 -11.71 22.86
CA PRO A 300 26.88 -11.66 21.63
C PRO A 300 25.38 -11.88 21.93
N LEU A 301 24.48 -11.15 21.25
CA LEU A 301 23.03 -11.34 21.39
C LEU A 301 22.58 -12.76 21.02
N ASN A 302 23.27 -13.37 20.06
CA ASN A 302 23.12 -14.77 19.72
C ASN A 302 24.42 -15.49 20.08
N GLU A 303 24.51 -16.02 21.29
CA GLU A 303 25.34 -17.20 21.49
C GLU A 303 24.65 -18.36 20.75
N PRO A 304 25.33 -19.12 19.88
CA PRO A 304 24.80 -20.41 19.48
C PRO A 304 24.61 -21.20 20.78
N GLN A 305 23.35 -21.51 21.12
CA GLN A 305 23.08 -22.45 22.20
C GLN A 305 23.84 -23.72 21.84
N ALA A 306 24.85 -24.07 22.63
CA ALA A 306 25.54 -25.33 22.49
C ALA A 306 24.51 -26.45 22.68
N LEU A 307 24.23 -27.18 21.60
CA LEU A 307 23.69 -28.53 21.67
C LEU A 307 24.73 -29.46 22.28
#